data_AF-A0AB37UEV4-F1
#
_entry.id   AF-A0AB37UEV4-F1
#
_cell.length_a   1.000
_cell.length_b   1.000
_cell.length_c   1.000
_cell.angle_alpha   90.00
_cell.angle_beta   90.00
_cell.angle_gamma   90.00
#
_symmetry.space_group_name_H-M   'P 1'
#
loop_
_entity.id
_entity.type
_entity.pdbx_description
1 polymer ?
#
loop_
_entity_poly.entity_id
_entity_poly.type
_entity_poly.pdbx_seq_one_letter_code
_entity_poly.pdbx_strand_id
1 'polypeptide(L)'
;MTEQTSARDLFKTAYENRYTWDENFPGYSADVQLTQGNEVYTGRIRINRDLSVEVTGIEDEKVQESVYTQLRDIVTHRKRSQFEQSHGKNEFSLGKLDDSGAVEILVKGDAMGSNYKVRGTEICQVSRVMGRMAFCHRYSR
;
A
#
# COMPACT_ATOMS: atom_id res chain seq x y z
N MET A 1 9.71 -13.51 30.47
CA MET A 1 10.54 -12.50 29.78
C MET A 1 9.81 -12.13 28.50
N THR A 2 9.23 -10.93 28.43
CA THR A 2 8.70 -10.41 27.17
C THR A 2 9.89 -10.02 26.32
N GLU A 3 10.21 -10.81 25.30
CA GLU A 3 11.20 -10.42 24.29
C GLU A 3 10.82 -9.02 23.79
N GLN A 4 11.73 -8.06 23.90
CA GLN A 4 11.54 -6.77 23.26
C GLN A 4 11.55 -7.02 21.75
N THR A 5 10.37 -7.15 21.14
CA THR A 5 10.23 -7.24 19.69
C THR A 5 10.86 -5.99 19.09
N SER A 6 11.89 -6.16 18.26
CA SER A 6 12.57 -5.03 17.66
C SER A 6 11.63 -4.27 16.72
N ALA A 7 11.87 -2.98 16.47
CA ALA A 7 11.09 -2.19 15.50
C ALA A 7 11.04 -2.87 14.12
N ARG A 8 12.14 -3.54 13.74
CA ARG A 8 12.26 -4.31 12.51
C ARG A 8 11.32 -5.51 12.52
N ASP A 9 11.30 -6.29 13.60
CA ASP A 9 10.45 -7.48 13.70
C ASP A 9 8.97 -7.10 13.69
N LEU A 10 8.59 -6.06 14.44
CA LEU A 10 7.21 -5.58 14.49
C LEU A 10 6.74 -5.10 13.11
N PHE A 11 7.57 -4.34 12.40
CA PHE A 11 7.25 -3.91 11.04
C PHE A 11 7.25 -5.08 10.04
N LYS A 12 8.20 -6.02 10.16
CA LYS A 12 8.27 -7.21 9.31
C LYS A 12 7.02 -8.07 9.46
N THR A 13 6.59 -8.36 10.69
CA THR A 13 5.35 -9.11 10.94
C THR A 13 4.15 -8.41 10.30
N ALA A 14 4.04 -7.08 10.45
CA ALA A 14 2.94 -6.34 9.83
C ALA A 14 3.01 -6.30 8.29
N TYR A 15 4.22 -6.21 7.73
CA TYR A 15 4.47 -6.23 6.29
C TYR A 15 4.12 -7.59 5.67
N GLU A 16 4.50 -8.69 6.33
CA GLU A 16 4.28 -10.06 5.87
C GLU A 16 2.83 -10.53 6.08
N ASN A 17 2.10 -9.94 7.04
CA ASN A 17 0.68 -10.19 7.27
C ASN A 17 -0.24 -9.53 6.22
N ARG A 18 0.31 -8.73 5.28
CA ARG A 18 -0.49 -8.13 4.21
C ARG A 18 -0.99 -9.20 3.25
N TYR A 19 -2.28 -9.12 2.90
CA TYR A 19 -2.81 -9.90 1.79
C TYR A 19 -2.15 -9.46 0.48
N THR A 20 -1.38 -10.37 -0.12
CA THR A 20 -0.69 -10.20 -1.39
C THR A 20 -1.15 -11.27 -2.37
N TRP A 21 -1.05 -10.97 -3.66
CA TRP A 21 -1.26 -11.92 -4.74
C TRP A 21 -0.01 -12.78 -4.91
N ASP A 22 -0.18 -14.09 -4.79
CA ASP A 22 0.87 -15.07 -5.03
C ASP A 22 0.91 -15.49 -6.51
N GLU A 23 1.77 -16.47 -6.84
CA GLU A 23 1.97 -16.98 -8.20
C GLU A 23 0.73 -17.69 -8.78
N ASN A 24 -0.24 -18.03 -7.93
CA ASN A 24 -1.50 -18.66 -8.31
C ASN A 24 -2.63 -17.65 -8.50
N PHE A 25 -2.39 -16.36 -8.25
CA PHE A 25 -3.39 -15.32 -8.49
C PHE A 25 -3.84 -15.35 -9.97
N PRO A 26 -5.11 -15.67 -10.27
CA PRO A 26 -5.56 -15.85 -11.64
C PRO A 26 -5.83 -14.53 -12.37
N GLY A 27 -5.72 -13.41 -11.66
CA GLY A 27 -6.30 -12.14 -12.09
C GLY A 27 -7.77 -12.00 -11.67
N TYR A 28 -8.35 -10.84 -11.94
CA TYR A 28 -9.79 -10.63 -11.83
C TYR A 28 -10.26 -9.58 -12.83
N SER A 29 -11.57 -9.54 -13.04
CA SER A 29 -12.23 -8.44 -13.75
C SER A 29 -13.44 -7.97 -12.95
N ALA A 30 -13.75 -6.69 -13.07
CA ALA A 30 -14.84 -6.06 -12.33
C ALA A 30 -15.37 -4.86 -13.12
N ASP A 31 -16.61 -4.49 -12.84
CA ASP A 31 -17.15 -3.20 -13.25
C ASP A 31 -16.66 -2.12 -12.29
N VAL A 32 -16.30 -0.96 -12.82
CA VAL A 32 -15.84 0.19 -12.05
C VAL A 32 -16.78 1.36 -12.27
N GLN A 33 -17.06 2.07 -11.18
CA GLN A 33 -17.72 3.37 -11.22
C GLN A 33 -16.83 4.38 -10.51
N LEU A 34 -16.50 5.46 -11.21
CA LEU A 34 -15.76 6.59 -10.66
C LEU A 34 -16.69 7.80 -10.59
N THR A 35 -16.74 8.43 -9.43
CA THR A 35 -17.49 9.68 -9.23
C THR A 35 -16.52 10.82 -8.97
N GLN A 36 -16.54 11.84 -9.84
CA GLN A 36 -15.72 13.05 -9.72
C GLN A 36 -16.62 14.28 -9.71
N GLY A 37 -16.81 14.89 -8.53
CA GLY A 37 -17.79 15.96 -8.37
C GLY A 37 -19.21 15.47 -8.71
N ASN A 38 -19.80 16.05 -9.76
CA ASN A 38 -21.12 15.67 -10.26
C ASN A 38 -21.07 14.67 -11.43
N GLU A 39 -19.89 14.31 -11.92
CA GLU A 39 -19.71 13.40 -13.05
C GLU A 39 -19.56 11.95 -12.57
N VAL A 40 -20.17 11.02 -13.31
CA VAL A 40 -20.08 9.58 -13.05
C VAL A 40 -19.61 8.89 -14.30
N TYR A 41 -18.49 8.17 -14.20
CA TYR A 41 -17.92 7.38 -15.27
C TYR A 41 -18.02 5.90 -14.90
N THR A 42 -18.47 5.09 -15.84
CA THR A 42 -18.55 3.64 -15.68
C THR A 42 -17.65 2.97 -16.69
N GLY A 43 -17.03 1.86 -16.30
CA GLY A 43 -16.21 1.07 -17.21
C GLY A 43 -15.98 -0.33 -16.66
N ARG A 44 -15.06 -1.04 -17.30
CA ARG A 44 -14.64 -2.37 -16.89
C ARG A 44 -13.13 -2.42 -16.72
N ILE A 45 -12.72 -3.06 -15.64
CA ILE A 45 -11.31 -3.25 -15.29
C ILE A 45 -10.96 -4.72 -15.37
N ARG A 46 -9.70 -4.99 -15.70
CA ARG A 46 -9.12 -6.33 -15.63
C ARG A 46 -7.70 -6.24 -15.12
N ILE A 47 -7.38 -7.06 -14.15
CA ILE A 47 -6.01 -7.34 -13.73
C ILE A 47 -5.72 -8.77 -14.17
N ASN A 48 -4.76 -8.94 -15.07
CA ASN A 48 -4.39 -10.25 -15.57
C ASN A 48 -3.49 -10.99 -14.57
N ARG A 49 -3.30 -12.29 -14.83
CA ARG A 49 -2.39 -13.14 -14.05
C ARG A 49 -0.96 -12.61 -14.02
N ASP A 50 -0.51 -11.96 -15.09
CA ASP A 50 0.82 -11.34 -15.18
C ASP A 50 0.89 -9.94 -14.52
N LEU A 51 -0.19 -9.52 -13.85
CA LEU A 51 -0.35 -8.21 -13.20
C LEU A 51 -0.43 -7.03 -14.17
N SER A 52 -0.63 -7.27 -15.48
CA SER A 52 -1.01 -6.22 -16.41
C SER A 52 -2.44 -5.74 -16.13
N VAL A 53 -2.67 -4.45 -16.36
CA VAL A 53 -3.95 -3.77 -16.08
C VAL A 53 -4.57 -3.34 -17.39
N GLU A 54 -5.87 -3.60 -17.55
CA GLU A 54 -6.68 -3.10 -18.64
C GLU A 54 -7.86 -2.31 -18.07
N VAL A 55 -8.15 -1.17 -18.69
CA VAL A 55 -9.32 -0.33 -18.40
C VAL A 55 -10.03 -0.09 -19.72
N THR A 56 -11.33 -0.37 -19.76
CA THR A 56 -12.17 -0.26 -20.96
C THR A 56 -13.52 0.36 -20.63
N GLY A 57 -14.21 0.90 -21.64
CA GLY A 57 -15.57 1.42 -21.48
C GLY A 57 -15.67 2.83 -20.88
N ILE A 58 -14.54 3.51 -20.65
CA ILE A 58 -14.49 4.93 -20.28
C ILE A 58 -14.03 5.70 -21.52
N GLU A 59 -14.84 6.63 -22.03
CA GLU A 59 -14.54 7.40 -23.25
C GLU A 59 -13.53 8.54 -23.00
N ASP A 60 -13.55 9.13 -21.81
CA ASP A 60 -12.59 10.16 -21.44
C ASP A 60 -11.22 9.53 -21.13
N GLU A 61 -10.24 9.80 -21.99
CA GLU A 61 -8.88 9.25 -21.89
C GLU A 61 -8.18 9.62 -20.58
N LYS A 62 -8.39 10.84 -20.06
CA LYS A 62 -7.76 11.27 -18.80
C LYS A 62 -8.37 10.52 -17.62
N VAL A 63 -9.68 10.30 -17.66
CA VAL A 63 -10.36 9.52 -16.64
C VAL A 63 -9.90 8.06 -16.69
N GLN A 64 -9.82 7.48 -17.88
CA GLN A 64 -9.30 6.12 -18.08
C GLN A 64 -7.87 5.98 -17.55
N GLU A 65 -6.98 6.93 -17.85
CA GLU A 65 -5.60 6.96 -17.35
C GLU A 65 -5.54 7.08 -15.82
N SER A 66 -6.41 7.87 -15.21
CA SER A 66 -6.49 8.01 -13.75
C SER A 66 -6.90 6.71 -13.06
N VAL A 67 -7.85 5.97 -13.63
CA VAL A 67 -8.28 4.66 -13.12
C VAL A 67 -7.16 3.64 -13.31
N TYR A 68 -6.51 3.64 -14.49
CA TYR A 68 -5.36 2.79 -14.77
C TYR A 68 -4.23 3.00 -13.75
N THR A 69 -3.91 4.26 -13.44
CA THR A 69 -2.87 4.62 -12.47
C THR A 69 -3.21 4.09 -11.07
N GLN A 70 -4.45 4.28 -10.62
CA GLN A 70 -4.90 3.75 -9.32
C GLN A 70 -4.82 2.21 -9.26
N LEU A 71 -5.19 1.52 -10.33
CA LEU A 71 -5.07 0.05 -10.40
C LEU A 71 -3.62 -0.39 -10.38
N ARG A 72 -2.71 0.32 -11.05
CA ARG A 72 -1.27 0.07 -11.00
C ARG A 72 -0.72 0.24 -9.59
N ASP A 73 -1.22 1.21 -8.84
CA ASP A 73 -0.86 1.37 -7.43
C ASP A 73 -1.36 0.18 -6.60
N ILE A 74 -2.61 -0.28 -6.79
CA ILE A 74 -3.13 -1.48 -6.13
C ILE A 74 -2.26 -2.70 -6.44
N VAL A 75 -1.93 -2.92 -7.72
CA VAL A 75 -1.04 -3.99 -8.17
C VAL A 75 0.30 -3.93 -7.45
N THR A 76 0.90 -2.75 -7.37
CA THR A 76 2.21 -2.56 -6.73
C THR A 76 2.17 -2.95 -5.24
N HIS A 77 1.08 -2.66 -4.54
CA HIS A 77 0.93 -3.00 -3.12
C HIS A 77 0.51 -4.45 -2.87
N ARG A 78 -0.20 -5.07 -3.83
CA ARG A 78 -0.64 -6.46 -3.75
C ARG A 78 0.39 -7.44 -4.30
N LYS A 79 1.33 -7.00 -5.14
CA LYS A 79 2.42 -7.85 -5.63
C LYS A 79 3.26 -8.34 -4.45
N ARG A 80 3.35 -9.66 -4.29
CA ARG A 80 4.18 -10.27 -3.26
C ARG A 80 5.64 -9.88 -3.48
N SER A 81 6.28 -9.36 -2.44
CA SER A 81 7.70 -9.06 -2.38
C SER A 81 8.22 -9.51 -1.01
N GLN A 82 9.42 -10.08 -0.97
CA GLN A 82 10.01 -10.50 0.30
C GLN A 82 10.48 -9.29 1.08
N PHE A 83 10.29 -9.31 2.41
CA PHE A 83 10.72 -8.22 3.28
C PHE A 83 12.18 -7.84 3.08
N GLU A 84 13.08 -8.83 3.03
CA GLU A 84 14.52 -8.58 2.87
C GLU A 84 14.87 -7.90 1.54
N GLN A 85 14.12 -8.20 0.47
CA GLN A 85 14.33 -7.57 -0.84
C GLN A 85 13.86 -6.11 -0.85
N SER A 86 12.72 -5.80 -0.21
CA SER A 86 12.14 -4.45 -0.21
C SER A 86 12.71 -3.53 0.88
N HIS A 87 13.10 -4.11 2.01
CA HIS A 87 13.35 -3.39 3.26
C HIS A 87 14.56 -3.89 4.04
N GLY A 88 15.25 -4.94 3.58
CA GLY A 88 16.34 -5.55 4.33
C GLY A 88 17.50 -4.60 4.64
N LYS A 89 17.75 -3.63 3.76
CA LYS A 89 18.78 -2.59 3.87
C LYS A 89 18.37 -1.39 4.74
N ASN A 90 17.13 -1.33 5.21
CA ASN A 90 16.63 -0.22 5.99
C ASN A 90 16.85 -0.43 7.49
N GLU A 91 16.99 0.68 8.20
CA GLU A 91 17.06 0.72 9.65
C GLU A 91 15.70 1.11 10.22
N PHE A 92 15.31 0.45 11.31
CA PHE A 92 14.01 0.61 11.95
C PHE A 92 14.18 1.08 13.39
N SER A 93 13.37 2.04 13.80
CA SER A 93 13.33 2.51 15.19
C SER A 93 11.90 2.73 15.64
N LEU A 94 11.63 2.45 16.92
CA LEU A 94 10.34 2.73 17.53
C LEU A 94 10.19 4.24 17.75
N GLY A 95 9.06 4.78 17.33
CA GLY A 95 8.62 6.15 17.61
C GLY A 95 7.60 6.18 18.75
N LYS A 96 6.60 7.06 18.62
CA LYS A 96 5.56 7.21 19.64
C LYS A 96 4.51 6.11 19.57
N LEU A 97 4.04 5.66 20.73
CA LEU A 97 2.79 4.94 20.89
C LEU A 97 1.66 5.97 20.99
N ASP A 98 0.59 5.79 20.21
CA ASP A 98 -0.61 6.61 20.33
C ASP A 98 -1.72 5.94 21.14
N ASP A 99 -2.75 6.70 21.48
CA ASP A 99 -3.88 6.26 22.31
C ASP A 99 -4.70 5.13 21.65
N SER A 100 -4.54 4.90 20.34
CA SER A 100 -5.19 3.80 19.63
C SER A 100 -4.44 2.47 19.77
N GLY A 101 -3.30 2.47 20.47
CA GLY A 101 -2.39 1.33 20.58
C GLY A 101 -1.52 1.13 19.34
N ALA A 102 -1.44 2.12 18.43
CA ALA A 102 -0.56 2.04 17.27
C ALA A 102 0.83 2.59 17.61
N VAL A 103 1.86 1.83 17.25
CA VAL A 103 3.26 2.19 17.42
C VAL A 103 3.80 2.77 16.12
N GLU A 104 4.41 3.94 16.21
CA GLU A 104 5.13 4.54 15.09
C GLU A 104 6.44 3.79 14.80
N ILE A 105 6.70 3.52 13.53
CA ILE A 105 7.92 2.92 13.02
C ILE A 105 8.61 3.92 12.10
N LEU A 106 9.76 4.40 12.57
CA LEU A 106 10.64 5.28 11.82
C LEU A 106 11.58 4.44 10.97
N VAL A 107 11.64 4.75 9.67
CA VAL A 107 12.46 3.98 8.73
C VAL A 107 13.51 4.89 8.10
N LYS A 108 14.79 4.51 8.25
CA LYS A 108 15.92 5.20 7.61
C LYS A 108 16.53 4.31 6.52
N GLY A 109 17.26 4.93 5.60
CA GLY A 109 17.83 4.28 4.42
C GLY A 109 16.98 4.56 3.18
N ASP A 110 16.77 3.55 2.35
CA ASP A 110 16.05 3.65 1.08
C ASP A 110 14.52 3.52 1.27
N ALA A 111 14.00 4.22 2.29
CA ALA A 111 12.58 4.27 2.58
C ALA A 111 11.88 5.44 1.87
N MET A 112 12.62 6.25 1.11
CA MET A 112 12.17 7.52 0.50
C MET A 112 11.39 8.40 1.51
N GLY A 113 11.90 8.54 2.73
CA GLY A 113 11.27 9.35 3.79
C GLY A 113 9.93 8.83 4.30
N SER A 114 9.66 7.52 4.16
CA SER A 114 8.40 6.91 4.64
C SER A 114 8.50 6.48 6.10
N ASN A 115 7.45 6.76 6.87
CA ASN A 115 7.24 6.24 8.22
C ASN A 115 5.89 5.53 8.29
N TYR A 116 5.75 4.64 9.26
CA TYR A 116 4.58 3.77 9.37
C TYR A 116 3.98 3.83 10.77
N LYS A 117 2.69 3.54 10.89
CA LYS A 117 2.11 3.13 12.16
C LYS A 117 1.63 1.70 12.06
N VAL A 118 1.96 0.91 13.07
CA VAL A 118 1.59 -0.49 13.17
C VAL A 118 0.76 -0.69 14.43
N ARG A 119 -0.38 -1.35 14.28
CA ARG A 119 -1.26 -1.74 15.38
C ARG A 119 -1.43 -3.25 15.33
N GLY A 120 -0.89 -3.95 16.32
CA GLY A 120 -0.78 -5.41 16.28
C GLY A 120 0.07 -5.87 15.09
N THR A 121 -0.54 -6.62 14.16
CA THR A 121 0.11 -7.14 12.94
C THR A 121 -0.33 -6.39 11.68
N GLU A 122 -0.83 -5.16 11.81
CA GLU A 122 -1.38 -4.39 10.69
C GLU A 122 -0.74 -3.02 10.57
N ILE A 123 -0.32 -2.67 9.36
CA ILE A 123 0.08 -1.31 9.01
C ILE A 123 -1.20 -0.47 8.87
N CYS A 124 -1.45 0.43 9.81
CA CYS A 124 -2.65 1.27 9.85
C CYS A 124 -2.42 2.69 9.29
N GLN A 125 -1.15 3.11 9.15
CA GLN A 125 -0.81 4.37 8.52
C GLN A 125 0.52 4.28 7.77
N VAL A 126 0.59 4.97 6.64
CA VAL A 126 1.84 5.28 5.94
C VAL A 126 1.92 6.80 5.80
N SER A 127 3.01 7.40 6.25
CA SER A 127 3.32 8.80 5.98
C SER A 127 4.60 8.88 5.16
N ARG A 128 4.68 9.87 4.26
CA ARG A 128 5.82 10.05 3.37
C ARG A 128 6.07 11.51 3.09
N VAL A 129 7.31 11.94 3.20
CA VAL A 129 7.73 13.30 2.85
C VAL A 129 8.72 13.25 1.71
N MET A 130 8.37 13.89 0.58
CA MET A 130 9.21 14.03 -0.60
C MET A 130 9.37 15.52 -0.93
N GLY A 131 10.50 16.11 -0.57
CA GLY A 131 10.74 17.54 -0.77
C GLY A 131 9.70 18.40 -0.03
N ARG A 132 8.94 19.21 -0.77
CA ARG A 132 7.85 20.05 -0.23
C ARG A 132 6.49 19.34 -0.14
N MET A 133 6.42 18.07 -0.55
CA MET A 133 5.18 17.31 -0.66
C MET A 133 5.12 16.27 0.45
N ALA A 134 4.00 16.18 1.16
CA ALA A 134 3.78 15.21 2.22
C ALA A 134 2.46 14.45 1.98
N PHE A 135 2.50 13.13 2.10
CA PHE A 135 1.35 12.25 1.99
C PHE A 135 1.15 11.49 3.29
N CYS A 136 -0.11 11.32 3.69
CA CYS A 136 -0.49 10.45 4.80
C CYS A 136 -1.69 9.60 4.36
N HIS A 137 -1.46 8.31 4.20
CA HIS A 137 -2.50 7.31 4.01
C HIS A 137 -2.85 6.72 5.36
N ARG A 138 -4.10 6.89 5.79
CA ARG A 138 -4.67 6.26 6.98
C ARG A 138 -5.66 5.20 6.55
N TYR A 139 -5.48 3.99 7.05
CA TYR A 139 -6.43 2.91 6.86
C TYR A 139 -7.45 2.95 8.00
N SER A 140 -8.66 3.41 7.70
CA SER A 140 -9.81 3.26 8.59
C SER A 140 -10.33 1.84 8.50
N ARG A 141 -10.27 1.10 9.61
CA ARG A 141 -11.11 -0.06 9.85
C ARG A 141 -12.03 0.27 11.01
#